data_AF-A0AAV2YHH1-F1
#
_entry.id   AF-A0AAV2YHH1-F1
#
_cell.length_a   1.000
_cell.length_b   1.000
_cell.length_c   1.000
_cell.angle_alpha   90.00
_cell.angle_beta   90.00
_cell.angle_gamma   90.00
#
_symmetry.space_group_name_H-M   'P 1'
#
loop_
_entity.id
_entity.type
_entity.pdbx_description
1 polymer ?
#
loop_
_entity_poly.entity_id
_entity_poly.type
_entity_poly.pdbx_seq_one_letter_code
_entity_poly.pdbx_strand_id
1 'polypeptide(L)'
;MGAQLSTTAATDDAPARARSKRVKTPTIAIEGTVPYYERHMVIVESQVTADHWPKKLELSNHVVAAYSKAIGALEEAQGKELHVRVTAAHAYPTTITCGASSDDETIEPPLPDTHDVLIFPDNVRLHDVATEQIGELAAKVAATNALTSVKDALTDLNVQHSSLKDEMHLLVCAHTKRDFRCGCSGPKMLEWLHDLGKEQQLPLKLWASSHYGGHRYAGNCVVYPSGDWFGLINSPEQAAAMARAVLDEQPLRLAQHWRGRVLTTKEEQISMLKDAEETR
;
A
#
# COMPACT_ATOMS: atom_id res chain seq x y z
N MET A 1 -28.12 79.41 33.32
CA MET A 1 -26.86 78.81 33.82
C MET A 1 -27.02 77.30 33.71
N GLY A 2 -26.58 76.73 32.58
CA GLY A 2 -26.61 75.29 32.33
C GLY A 2 -25.32 74.65 32.81
N ALA A 3 -25.42 73.65 33.68
CA ALA A 3 -24.30 72.82 34.10
C ALA A 3 -24.30 71.52 33.28
N GLN A 4 -23.18 71.28 32.60
CA GLN A 4 -22.95 70.20 31.66
C GLN A 4 -22.88 68.84 32.36
N LEU A 5 -23.57 67.85 31.78
CA LEU A 5 -23.36 66.42 32.04
C LEU A 5 -22.00 66.01 31.47
N SER A 6 -21.06 65.66 32.36
CA SER A 6 -19.79 65.03 32.00
C SER A 6 -19.98 63.52 31.93
N THR A 7 -19.99 62.98 30.72
CA THR A 7 -19.89 61.55 30.44
C THR A 7 -18.42 61.15 30.40
N THR A 8 -17.94 60.44 31.42
CA THR A 8 -16.65 59.74 31.35
C THR A 8 -16.81 58.48 30.52
N ALA A 9 -16.25 58.48 29.31
CA ALA A 9 -16.08 57.27 28.50
C ALA A 9 -14.99 56.38 29.13
N ALA A 10 -15.36 55.19 29.59
CA ALA A 10 -14.41 54.14 29.90
C ALA A 10 -13.87 53.58 28.57
N THR A 11 -12.56 53.72 28.35
CA THR A 11 -11.86 53.10 27.22
C THR A 11 -11.70 51.61 27.52
N ASP A 12 -12.50 50.79 26.85
CA ASP A 12 -12.39 49.33 26.83
C ASP A 12 -11.22 48.96 25.90
N ASP A 13 -10.01 48.87 26.45
CA ASP A 13 -8.81 48.47 25.71
C ASP A 13 -8.60 46.96 25.88
N ALA A 14 -9.36 46.18 25.11
CA ALA A 14 -9.18 44.73 25.02
C ALA A 14 -8.01 44.43 24.06
N PRO A 15 -7.00 43.65 24.46
CA PRO A 15 -5.86 43.39 23.60
C PRO A 15 -6.28 42.56 22.38
N ALA A 16 -5.94 43.06 21.20
CA ALA A 16 -6.16 42.39 19.92
C ALA A 16 -5.58 40.97 19.94
N ARG A 17 -6.46 39.97 19.76
CA ARG A 17 -6.09 38.56 19.64
C ARG A 17 -5.07 38.40 18.52
N ALA A 18 -3.82 38.09 18.88
CA ALA A 18 -2.77 37.82 17.92
C ALA A 18 -3.21 36.72 16.95
N ARG A 19 -3.28 37.05 15.65
CA ARG A 19 -3.48 36.06 14.58
C ARG A 19 -2.37 35.03 14.69
N SER A 20 -2.74 33.80 15.03
CA SER A 20 -1.88 32.62 14.97
C SER A 20 -1.20 32.60 13.61
N LYS A 21 0.12 32.81 13.58
CA LYS A 21 0.93 32.61 12.37
C LYS A 21 0.82 31.13 12.03
N ARG A 22 0.15 30.81 10.93
CA ARG A 22 0.09 29.46 10.37
C ARG A 22 1.53 29.00 10.14
N VAL A 23 2.04 28.15 11.04
CA VAL A 23 3.34 27.52 10.90
C VAL A 23 3.26 26.72 9.60
N LYS A 24 4.04 27.12 8.58
CA LYS A 24 4.20 26.31 7.38
C LYS A 24 4.92 25.05 7.82
N THR A 25 4.18 23.96 8.02
CA THR A 25 4.77 22.64 8.18
C THR A 25 5.66 22.40 6.96
N PRO A 26 6.94 22.04 7.13
CA PRO A 26 7.82 21.77 6.00
C PRO A 26 7.18 20.67 5.14
N THR A 27 6.98 20.96 3.86
CA THR A 27 6.54 19.99 2.86
C THR A 27 7.61 18.91 2.76
N ILE A 28 7.26 17.70 3.18
CA ILE A 28 8.17 16.55 3.08
C ILE A 28 8.17 16.12 1.61
N ALA A 29 9.29 16.25 0.92
CA ALA A 29 9.47 15.69 -0.43
C ALA A 29 9.19 14.19 -0.40
N ILE A 30 8.28 13.75 -1.27
CA ILE A 30 7.69 12.41 -1.30
C ILE A 30 7.81 11.75 -2.67
N GLU A 31 7.89 12.54 -3.72
CA GLU A 31 8.15 12.15 -5.09
C GLU A 31 9.52 11.45 -5.25
N GLY A 32 9.57 10.41 -6.09
CA GLY A 32 10.82 9.70 -6.35
C GLY A 32 11.29 8.82 -5.17
N THR A 33 10.41 8.47 -4.24
CA THR A 33 10.80 7.77 -2.99
C THR A 33 10.49 6.27 -2.99
N VAL A 34 9.96 5.75 -4.10
CA VAL A 34 9.75 4.31 -4.28
C VAL A 34 11.03 3.72 -4.86
N PRO A 35 11.69 2.77 -4.15
CA PRO A 35 12.84 2.06 -4.71
C PRO A 35 12.44 1.32 -5.98
N TYR A 36 13.35 1.21 -6.95
CA TYR A 36 13.11 0.42 -8.15
C TYR A 36 12.90 -1.05 -7.78
N TYR A 37 11.86 -1.66 -8.33
CA TYR A 37 11.65 -3.10 -8.31
C TYR A 37 10.80 -3.51 -9.52
N GLU A 38 10.97 -4.74 -9.97
CA GLU A 38 10.29 -5.31 -11.14
C GLU A 38 9.07 -6.14 -10.76
N ARG A 39 9.15 -6.88 -9.64
CA ARG A 39 8.03 -7.67 -9.14
C ARG A 39 7.78 -7.49 -7.67
N HIS A 40 6.52 -7.64 -7.29
CA HIS A 40 6.07 -7.67 -5.91
C HIS A 40 5.35 -8.99 -5.65
N MET A 41 5.98 -9.85 -4.85
CA MET A 41 5.38 -11.03 -4.27
C MET A 41 4.69 -10.64 -2.97
N VAL A 42 3.37 -10.75 -2.96
CA VAL A 42 2.53 -10.47 -1.79
C VAL A 42 2.06 -11.81 -1.24
N ILE A 43 2.60 -12.18 -0.09
CA ILE A 43 2.29 -13.43 0.58
C ILE A 43 1.00 -13.26 1.39
N VAL A 44 -0.05 -13.99 1.01
CA VAL A 44 -1.35 -13.92 1.66
C VAL A 44 -1.28 -14.68 2.98
N GLU A 45 -1.46 -13.96 4.08
CA GLU A 45 -1.54 -14.47 5.45
C GLU A 45 -3.01 -14.56 5.85
N SER A 46 -3.48 -15.75 6.18
CA SER A 46 -4.89 -16.03 6.48
C SER A 46 -5.16 -16.19 7.99
N GLN A 47 -4.14 -16.45 8.81
CA GLN A 47 -4.27 -16.80 10.21
C GLN A 47 -4.07 -15.61 11.15
N VAL A 48 -3.08 -14.75 10.86
CA VAL A 48 -2.64 -13.70 11.78
C VAL A 48 -2.81 -12.32 11.16
N THR A 49 -3.58 -11.46 11.84
CA THR A 49 -3.80 -10.07 11.43
C THR A 49 -2.55 -9.20 11.64
N ALA A 50 -2.46 -8.09 10.91
CA ALA A 50 -1.26 -7.25 10.83
C ALA A 50 -0.80 -6.62 12.16
N ASP A 51 -1.69 -6.49 13.14
CA ASP A 51 -1.42 -5.97 14.49
C ASP A 51 -0.70 -6.99 15.39
N HIS A 52 -0.83 -8.29 15.08
CA HIS A 52 -0.20 -9.38 15.82
C HIS A 52 1.19 -9.73 15.31
N TRP A 53 1.53 -9.35 14.07
CA TRP A 53 2.85 -9.60 13.47
C TRP A 53 4.02 -9.08 14.33
N PRO A 54 5.12 -9.84 14.44
CA PRO A 54 6.33 -9.37 15.11
C PRO A 54 7.00 -8.21 14.37
N LYS A 55 7.69 -7.34 15.11
CA LYS A 55 8.35 -6.12 14.60
C LYS A 55 9.25 -6.34 13.37
N LYS A 56 9.91 -7.49 13.27
CA LYS A 56 10.71 -7.91 12.11
C LYS A 56 10.13 -9.20 11.56
N LEU A 57 8.99 -9.08 10.88
CA LEU A 57 8.25 -10.21 10.31
C LEU A 57 9.12 -11.04 9.36
N GLU A 58 9.95 -10.35 8.58
CA GLU A 58 10.92 -10.88 7.64
C GLU A 58 12.03 -11.74 8.28
N LEU A 59 12.22 -11.63 9.61
CA LEU A 59 13.19 -12.42 10.38
C LEU A 59 12.51 -13.34 11.41
N SER A 60 11.21 -13.60 11.26
CA SER A 60 10.42 -14.40 12.20
C SER A 60 10.13 -15.79 11.64
N ASN A 61 9.27 -16.56 12.33
CA ASN A 61 8.80 -17.87 11.86
C ASN A 61 7.64 -17.76 10.84
N HIS A 62 7.20 -16.55 10.51
CA HIS A 62 6.17 -16.33 9.50
C HIS A 62 6.71 -16.69 8.10
N VAL A 63 5.87 -17.27 7.23
CA VAL A 63 6.27 -17.79 5.91
C VAL A 63 6.96 -16.76 5.00
N VAL A 64 6.59 -15.48 5.08
CA VAL A 64 7.29 -14.38 4.39
C VAL A 64 8.81 -14.36 4.64
N ALA A 65 9.28 -14.80 5.82
CA ALA A 65 10.71 -14.88 6.12
C ALA A 65 11.42 -15.93 5.25
N ALA A 66 10.75 -17.02 4.89
CA ALA A 66 11.29 -18.01 3.97
C ALA A 66 11.49 -17.42 2.56
N TYR A 67 10.55 -16.60 2.09
CA TYR A 67 10.70 -15.86 0.82
C TYR A 67 11.84 -14.85 0.89
N SER A 68 11.92 -14.04 1.95
CA SER A 68 13.03 -13.09 2.13
C SER A 68 14.39 -13.79 2.16
N LYS A 69 14.49 -14.95 2.83
CA LYS A 69 15.71 -15.77 2.85
C LYS A 69 16.04 -16.34 1.47
N ALA A 70 15.04 -16.82 0.73
CA ALA A 70 15.25 -17.37 -0.61
C ALA A 70 15.78 -16.30 -1.58
N ILE A 71 15.18 -15.10 -1.58
CA ILE A 71 15.65 -13.97 -2.38
C ILE A 71 17.07 -13.56 -1.97
N GLY A 72 17.36 -13.40 -0.68
CA GLY A 72 18.69 -13.04 -0.22
C GLY A 72 19.78 -14.06 -0.58
N ALA A 73 19.46 -15.36 -0.55
CA ALA A 73 20.38 -16.41 -0.98
C ALA A 73 20.66 -16.35 -2.50
N LEU A 74 19.66 -15.99 -3.30
CA LEU A 74 19.83 -15.79 -4.75
C LEU A 74 20.67 -14.55 -5.05
N GLU A 75 20.49 -13.46 -4.31
CA GLU A 75 21.33 -12.25 -4.41
C GLU A 75 22.80 -12.55 -4.07
N GLU A 76 23.04 -13.27 -2.98
CA GLU A 76 24.39 -13.69 -2.58
C GLU A 76 25.05 -14.57 -3.64
N ALA A 77 24.31 -15.55 -4.19
CA ALA A 77 24.80 -16.44 -5.23
C ALA A 77 25.09 -15.74 -6.56
N GLN A 78 24.31 -14.71 -6.93
CA GLN A 78 24.47 -13.96 -8.18
C GLN A 78 25.39 -12.75 -8.05
N GLY A 79 25.71 -12.32 -6.83
CA GLY A 79 26.52 -11.12 -6.57
C GLY A 79 25.85 -9.82 -7.02
N LYS A 80 24.51 -9.79 -7.10
CA LYS A 80 23.73 -8.59 -7.49
C LYS A 80 22.40 -8.54 -6.75
N GLU A 81 21.88 -7.32 -6.56
CA GLU A 81 20.54 -7.08 -6.03
C GLU A 81 19.48 -7.62 -7.00
N LEU A 82 18.46 -8.27 -6.45
CA LEU A 82 17.31 -8.73 -7.19
C LEU A 82 16.18 -7.71 -7.01
N HIS A 83 15.58 -7.31 -8.12
CA HIS A 83 14.50 -6.33 -8.14
C HIS A 83 13.14 -6.96 -7.79
N VAL A 84 13.10 -7.80 -6.75
CA VAL A 84 11.90 -8.50 -6.27
C VAL A 84 11.58 -8.02 -4.86
N ARG A 85 10.40 -7.42 -4.70
CA ARG A 85 9.85 -7.01 -3.41
C ARG A 85 9.01 -8.14 -2.84
N VAL A 86 9.14 -8.40 -1.55
CA VAL A 86 8.32 -9.37 -0.81
C VAL A 86 7.61 -8.67 0.34
N THR A 87 6.29 -8.87 0.45
CA THR A 87 5.50 -8.42 1.60
C THR A 87 4.52 -9.50 2.03
N ALA A 88 4.04 -9.42 3.28
CA ALA A 88 2.90 -10.20 3.72
C ALA A 88 1.65 -9.32 3.66
N ALA A 89 0.49 -9.93 3.46
CA ALA A 89 -0.78 -9.23 3.42
C ALA A 89 -1.90 -10.08 4.00
N HIS A 90 -2.73 -9.47 4.83
CA HIS A 90 -3.97 -10.06 5.31
C HIS A 90 -5.14 -9.36 4.64
N ALA A 91 -6.15 -10.11 4.18
CA ALA A 91 -7.32 -9.53 3.54
C ALA A 91 -8.11 -8.65 4.51
N TYR A 92 -8.66 -7.54 4.03
CA TYR A 92 -9.49 -6.63 4.83
C TYR A 92 -10.86 -6.40 4.17
N PRO A 93 -11.98 -6.44 4.94
CA PRO A 93 -12.06 -6.77 6.36
C PRO A 93 -11.75 -8.26 6.60
N THR A 94 -11.25 -8.61 7.78
CA THR A 94 -11.14 -10.01 8.21
C THR A 94 -12.55 -10.59 8.18
N THR A 95 -12.86 -11.44 7.21
CA THR A 95 -14.20 -11.99 7.03
C THR A 95 -14.63 -12.75 8.28
N ILE A 96 -15.58 -12.20 9.02
CA ILE A 96 -16.72 -12.98 9.55
C ILE A 96 -17.89 -12.59 8.66
N THR A 97 -18.25 -13.45 7.72
CA THR A 97 -19.44 -13.30 6.88
C THR A 97 -20.68 -13.55 7.72
N CYS A 98 -21.37 -12.48 8.11
CA CYS A 98 -22.79 -12.52 8.46
C CYS A 98 -23.54 -11.58 7.53
N GLY A 99 -24.00 -12.11 6.39
CA GLY A 99 -24.88 -11.42 5.44
C GLY A 99 -24.26 -11.23 4.05
N ALA A 100 -24.21 -12.30 3.26
CA ALA A 100 -23.82 -12.27 1.86
C ALA A 100 -25.06 -12.30 0.93
N SER A 101 -25.05 -11.40 -0.04
CA SER A 101 -25.54 -11.60 -1.41
C SER A 101 -24.53 -10.85 -2.28
N SER A 102 -23.88 -11.39 -3.30
CA SER A 102 -23.99 -12.62 -4.07
C SER A 102 -22.60 -12.96 -4.59
N ASP A 103 -22.34 -14.24 -4.83
CA ASP A 103 -21.15 -14.81 -5.48
C ASP A 103 -19.82 -14.74 -4.69
N ASP A 104 -19.90 -14.96 -3.37
CA ASP A 104 -18.74 -15.25 -2.54
C ASP A 104 -18.30 -16.71 -2.81
N GLU A 105 -17.25 -16.89 -3.61
CA GLU A 105 -16.51 -18.15 -3.66
C GLU A 105 -16.23 -18.54 -2.21
N THR A 106 -16.75 -19.69 -1.80
CA THR A 106 -16.40 -20.30 -0.53
C THR A 106 -14.89 -20.47 -0.51
N ILE A 107 -14.18 -19.58 0.18
CA ILE A 107 -12.74 -19.71 0.41
C ILE A 107 -12.58 -20.97 1.24
N GLU A 108 -12.29 -22.09 0.58
CA GLU A 108 -11.88 -23.30 1.28
C GLU A 108 -10.67 -22.95 2.13
N PRO A 109 -10.64 -23.36 3.42
CA PRO A 109 -9.50 -23.09 4.26
C PRO A 109 -8.25 -23.69 3.57
N PRO A 110 -7.15 -22.92 3.46
CA PRO A 110 -5.96 -23.40 2.79
C PRO A 110 -5.49 -24.71 3.43
N LEU A 111 -4.91 -25.58 2.60
CA LEU A 111 -4.31 -26.81 3.08
C LEU A 111 -3.30 -26.51 4.20
N PRO A 112 -3.06 -27.46 5.13
CA PRO A 112 -2.02 -27.30 6.13
C PRO A 112 -0.68 -26.99 5.43
N ASP A 113 0.01 -25.94 5.89
CA ASP A 113 1.32 -25.49 5.39
C ASP A 113 1.37 -24.94 3.94
N THR A 114 0.21 -24.56 3.37
CA THR A 114 0.12 -23.81 2.11
C THR A 114 -0.34 -22.38 2.32
N HIS A 115 -0.04 -21.52 1.35
CA HIS A 115 -0.50 -20.13 1.33
C HIS A 115 -0.58 -19.60 -0.10
N ASP A 116 -1.34 -18.54 -0.30
CA ASP A 116 -1.47 -17.89 -1.60
C ASP A 116 -0.40 -16.80 -1.80
N VAL A 117 -0.02 -16.58 -3.05
CA VAL A 117 0.93 -15.52 -3.43
C VAL A 117 0.36 -14.69 -4.56
N LEU A 118 0.18 -13.40 -4.35
CA LEU A 118 -0.13 -12.46 -5.42
C LEU A 118 1.17 -11.96 -6.05
N ILE A 119 1.26 -11.97 -7.37
CA ILE A 119 2.41 -11.47 -8.12
C ILE A 119 1.97 -10.29 -8.97
N PHE A 120 2.54 -9.13 -8.65
CA PHE A 120 2.34 -7.90 -9.40
C PHE A 120 3.66 -7.44 -10.04
N PRO A 121 3.62 -6.74 -11.19
CA PRO A 121 2.44 -6.30 -11.94
C PRO A 121 1.82 -7.38 -12.86
N ASP A 122 2.25 -8.63 -12.78
CA ASP A 122 1.71 -9.73 -13.60
C ASP A 122 0.21 -10.04 -13.37
N ASN A 123 -0.38 -9.55 -12.27
CA ASN A 123 -1.79 -9.73 -11.87
C ASN A 123 -2.19 -11.21 -11.80
N VAL A 124 -1.37 -12.00 -11.12
CA VAL A 124 -1.56 -13.44 -10.93
C VAL A 124 -1.66 -13.75 -9.45
N ARG A 125 -2.62 -14.61 -9.08
CA ARG A 125 -2.66 -15.25 -7.77
C ARG A 125 -2.26 -16.71 -7.92
N LEU A 126 -1.25 -17.11 -7.19
CA LEU A 126 -0.84 -18.49 -7.01
C LEU A 126 -1.59 -19.05 -5.81
N HIS A 127 -2.18 -20.23 -5.98
CA HIS A 127 -2.96 -20.91 -4.96
C HIS A 127 -2.18 -22.04 -4.33
N ASP A 128 -2.36 -22.22 -3.03
CA ASP A 128 -1.86 -23.36 -2.27
C ASP A 128 -0.37 -23.62 -2.48
N VAL A 129 0.45 -22.56 -2.47
CA VAL A 129 1.90 -22.69 -2.61
C VAL A 129 2.45 -23.36 -1.35
N ALA A 130 3.02 -24.56 -1.52
CA ALA A 130 3.63 -25.28 -0.42
C ALA A 130 4.97 -24.63 0.01
N THR A 131 5.32 -24.78 1.29
CA THR A 131 6.56 -24.21 1.85
C THR A 131 7.81 -24.71 1.12
N GLU A 132 7.81 -25.94 0.61
CA GLU A 132 8.91 -26.53 -0.15
C GLU A 132 9.11 -25.88 -1.52
N GLN A 133 8.05 -25.31 -2.13
CA GLN A 133 8.09 -24.68 -3.44
C GLN A 133 8.67 -23.26 -3.41
N ILE A 134 8.83 -22.66 -2.22
CA ILE A 134 9.26 -21.26 -2.05
C ILE A 134 10.59 -20.97 -2.75
N GLY A 135 11.58 -21.86 -2.60
CA GLY A 135 12.91 -21.66 -3.18
C GLY A 135 12.90 -21.61 -4.71
N GLU A 136 12.21 -22.56 -5.34
CA GLU A 136 12.07 -22.60 -6.79
C GLU A 136 11.21 -21.44 -7.31
N LEU A 137 10.09 -21.14 -6.64
CA LEU A 137 9.23 -20.01 -7.00
C LEU A 137 10.00 -18.69 -6.95
N ALA A 138 10.75 -18.42 -5.88
CA ALA A 138 11.57 -17.23 -5.76
C ALA A 138 12.60 -17.12 -6.89
N ALA A 139 13.25 -18.23 -7.26
CA ALA A 139 14.21 -18.27 -8.35
C ALA A 139 13.57 -17.95 -9.70
N LYS A 140 12.40 -18.54 -10.02
CA LYS A 140 11.70 -18.28 -11.29
C LYS A 140 11.18 -16.86 -11.39
N VAL A 141 10.61 -16.32 -10.30
CA VAL A 141 10.14 -14.92 -10.23
C VAL A 141 11.29 -13.94 -10.41
N ALA A 142 12.46 -14.22 -9.81
CA ALA A 142 13.65 -13.37 -9.93
C ALA A 142 14.36 -13.49 -11.29
N ALA A 143 14.30 -14.64 -11.95
CA ALA A 143 14.92 -14.86 -13.25
C ALA A 143 14.11 -14.25 -14.41
N THR A 144 12.81 -14.05 -14.21
CA THR A 144 11.96 -13.45 -15.23
C THR A 144 12.21 -11.93 -15.23
N ASN A 145 12.43 -11.31 -16.38
CA ASN A 145 12.59 -9.84 -16.45
C ASN A 145 11.23 -9.12 -16.49
N ALA A 146 11.23 -7.80 -16.38
CA ALA A 146 10.03 -6.95 -16.51
C ALA A 146 9.25 -7.11 -17.83
N LEU A 147 9.88 -7.65 -18.90
CA LEU A 147 9.28 -7.78 -20.23
C LEU A 147 8.63 -9.16 -20.46
N THR A 148 8.84 -10.11 -19.56
CA THR A 148 8.37 -11.49 -19.70
C THR A 148 7.34 -11.79 -18.62
N SER A 149 6.24 -12.45 -18.98
CA SER A 149 5.22 -12.81 -17.99
C SER A 149 5.76 -13.89 -17.05
N VAL A 150 5.51 -13.73 -15.75
CA VAL A 150 5.80 -14.76 -14.77
C VAL A 150 5.04 -16.06 -15.07
N LYS A 151 3.89 -15.98 -15.76
CA LYS A 151 3.07 -17.15 -16.12
C LYS A 151 3.86 -18.17 -16.94
N ASP A 152 4.70 -17.71 -17.86
CA ASP A 152 5.51 -18.59 -18.70
C ASP A 152 6.53 -19.35 -17.86
N ALA A 153 7.13 -18.67 -16.88
CA ALA A 153 8.08 -19.27 -15.94
C ALA A 153 7.41 -20.24 -14.95
N LEU A 154 6.12 -20.05 -14.64
CA LEU A 154 5.39 -20.88 -13.66
C LEU A 154 4.89 -22.21 -14.23
N THR A 155 4.94 -22.41 -15.55
CA THR A 155 4.47 -23.65 -16.20
C THR A 155 5.09 -24.92 -15.61
N ASP A 156 6.37 -24.87 -15.25
CA ASP A 156 7.08 -26.01 -14.65
C ASP A 156 6.76 -26.25 -13.16
N LEU A 157 6.22 -25.25 -12.45
CA LEU A 157 6.09 -25.29 -10.98
C LEU A 157 4.86 -26.08 -10.50
N ASN A 158 4.00 -26.53 -11.43
CA ASN A 158 2.74 -27.24 -11.14
C ASN A 158 1.90 -26.57 -10.03
N VAL A 159 1.91 -25.23 -10.00
CA VAL A 159 1.13 -24.41 -9.05
C VAL A 159 -0.14 -23.93 -9.73
N GLN A 160 -1.28 -24.11 -9.06
CA GLN A 160 -2.56 -23.59 -9.53
C GLN A 160 -2.53 -22.07 -9.47
N HIS A 161 -3.08 -21.41 -10.50
CA HIS A 161 -3.09 -19.96 -10.55
C HIS A 161 -4.34 -19.39 -11.21
N SER A 162 -4.74 -18.22 -10.75
CA SER A 162 -5.86 -17.46 -11.30
C SER A 162 -5.43 -16.05 -11.70
N SER A 163 -6.25 -15.40 -12.52
CA SER A 163 -6.03 -14.04 -12.97
C SER A 163 -6.68 -13.06 -12.00
N LEU A 164 -5.94 -12.04 -11.57
CA LEU A 164 -6.46 -10.91 -10.79
C LEU A 164 -6.94 -9.77 -11.69
N LYS A 165 -7.49 -10.11 -12.86
CA LYS A 165 -7.97 -9.11 -13.81
C LYS A 165 -9.25 -8.48 -13.25
N ASP A 166 -9.46 -7.22 -13.60
CA ASP A 166 -10.65 -6.44 -13.25
C ASP A 166 -10.80 -6.08 -11.75
N GLU A 167 -9.78 -6.37 -10.93
CA GLU A 167 -9.73 -6.02 -9.51
C GLU A 167 -8.67 -4.94 -9.24
N MET A 168 -9.00 -3.94 -8.40
CA MET A 168 -8.02 -2.97 -7.91
C MET A 168 -7.54 -3.39 -6.52
N HIS A 169 -6.28 -3.82 -6.41
CA HIS A 169 -5.69 -4.26 -5.15
C HIS A 169 -4.99 -3.11 -4.44
N LEU A 170 -5.39 -2.82 -3.20
CA LEU A 170 -4.83 -1.76 -2.36
C LEU A 170 -4.12 -2.37 -1.16
N LEU A 171 -2.79 -2.29 -1.17
CA LEU A 171 -1.95 -2.75 -0.07
C LEU A 171 -1.63 -1.58 0.85
N VAL A 172 -2.25 -1.57 2.02
CA VAL A 172 -2.08 -0.52 3.03
C VAL A 172 -1.23 -1.06 4.17
N CYS A 173 -0.07 -0.45 4.39
CA CYS A 173 0.81 -0.87 5.49
C CYS A 173 0.14 -0.62 6.85
N ALA A 174 -0.24 -1.69 7.53
CA ALA A 174 -0.89 -1.69 8.85
C ALA A 174 -0.04 -2.38 9.94
N HIS A 175 1.27 -2.54 9.70
CA HIS A 175 2.18 -3.28 10.58
C HIS A 175 2.51 -2.51 11.88
N THR A 176 1.65 -2.67 12.89
CA THR A 176 1.68 -1.91 14.15
C THR A 176 2.99 -2.02 14.93
N LYS A 177 3.56 -3.23 15.05
CA LYS A 177 4.79 -3.44 15.82
C LYS A 177 6.06 -2.95 15.10
N ARG A 178 6.00 -2.71 13.79
CA ARG A 178 7.14 -2.16 13.03
C ARG A 178 7.32 -0.67 13.27
N ASP A 179 6.27 0.10 13.07
CA ASP A 179 6.25 1.55 13.25
C ASP A 179 4.84 2.02 13.66
N PHE A 180 4.76 2.81 14.73
CA PHE A 180 3.51 3.31 15.27
C PHE A 180 2.70 4.11 14.25
N ARG A 181 3.34 4.86 13.35
CA ARG A 181 2.65 5.64 12.31
C ARG A 181 1.87 4.74 11.36
N CYS A 182 2.45 3.59 11.00
CA CYS A 182 1.77 2.57 10.20
C CYS A 182 0.59 1.95 10.95
N GLY A 183 0.78 1.62 12.24
CA GLY A 183 -0.28 1.08 13.09
C GLY A 183 -1.45 2.05 13.35
N CYS A 184 -1.23 3.36 13.23
CA CYS A 184 -2.29 4.36 13.41
C CYS A 184 -2.99 4.75 12.11
N SER A 185 -2.24 5.07 11.05
CA SER A 185 -2.83 5.55 9.80
C SER A 185 -3.38 4.41 8.94
N GLY A 186 -2.74 3.23 8.94
CA GLY A 186 -3.10 2.11 8.08
C GLY A 186 -4.52 1.58 8.34
N PRO A 187 -4.87 1.19 9.57
CA PRO A 187 -6.21 0.68 9.88
C PRO A 187 -7.35 1.64 9.54
N LYS A 188 -7.16 2.94 9.79
CA LYS A 188 -8.15 3.97 9.44
C LYS A 188 -8.32 4.11 7.93
N MET A 189 -7.22 4.08 7.18
CA MET A 189 -7.27 4.16 5.72
C MET A 189 -7.99 2.94 5.12
N LEU A 190 -7.78 1.74 5.67
CA LEU A 190 -8.50 0.53 5.27
C LEU A 190 -10.01 0.66 5.52
N GLU A 191 -10.41 1.16 6.69
CA GLU A 191 -11.82 1.43 7.03
C GLU A 191 -12.46 2.39 6.01
N TRP A 192 -11.83 3.54 5.75
CA TRP A 192 -12.36 4.52 4.79
C TRP A 192 -12.48 3.97 3.37
N LEU A 193 -11.49 3.19 2.91
CA LEU A 193 -11.51 2.58 1.58
C LEU A 193 -12.58 1.48 1.48
N HIS A 194 -12.79 0.73 2.56
CA HIS A 194 -13.82 -0.31 2.61
C HIS A 194 -15.22 0.30 2.52
N ASP A 195 -15.49 1.34 3.31
CA ASP A 195 -16.78 2.02 3.30
C ASP A 195 -17.03 2.68 1.94
N LEU A 196 -16.02 3.35 1.39
CA LEU A 196 -16.07 3.90 0.03
C LEU A 196 -16.39 2.83 -1.02
N GLY A 197 -15.70 1.69 -0.97
CA GLY A 197 -15.90 0.59 -1.92
C GLY A 197 -17.31 0.02 -1.86
N LYS A 198 -17.86 -0.12 -0.65
CA LYS A 198 -19.25 -0.56 -0.44
C LYS A 198 -20.28 0.47 -0.91
N GLU A 199 -20.12 1.73 -0.52
CA GLU A 199 -21.06 2.81 -0.86
C GLU A 199 -21.13 3.09 -2.37
N GLN A 200 -19.99 3.00 -3.06
CA GLN A 200 -19.87 3.34 -4.48
C GLN A 200 -19.75 2.13 -5.39
N GLN A 201 -19.86 0.91 -4.86
CA GLN A 201 -19.73 -0.35 -5.61
C GLN A 201 -18.43 -0.42 -6.43
N LEU A 202 -17.32 0.02 -5.83
CA LEU A 202 -16.01 0.02 -6.48
C LEU A 202 -15.34 -1.35 -6.33
N PRO A 203 -14.60 -1.83 -7.35
CA PRO A 203 -13.95 -3.15 -7.34
C PRO A 203 -12.65 -3.15 -6.52
N LEU A 204 -12.73 -2.79 -5.23
CA LEU A 204 -11.58 -2.65 -4.34
C LEU A 204 -11.29 -3.96 -3.59
N LYS A 205 -10.08 -4.49 -3.73
CA LYS A 205 -9.54 -5.56 -2.87
C LYS A 205 -8.53 -4.98 -1.89
N LEU A 206 -8.90 -4.95 -0.62
CA LEU A 206 -8.10 -4.28 0.42
C LEU A 206 -7.24 -5.28 1.18
N TRP A 207 -6.00 -4.88 1.42
CA TRP A 207 -4.99 -5.71 2.06
C TRP A 207 -4.29 -4.94 3.17
N ALA A 208 -4.41 -5.42 4.41
CA ALA A 208 -3.57 -4.99 5.51
C ALA A 208 -2.17 -5.61 5.32
N SER A 209 -1.22 -4.81 4.86
CA SER A 209 0.10 -5.31 4.46
C SER A 209 1.16 -5.12 5.54
N SER A 210 2.22 -5.92 5.43
CA SER A 210 3.44 -5.75 6.21
C SER A 210 4.20 -4.52 5.74
N HIS A 211 5.29 -4.20 6.45
CA HIS A 211 6.01 -2.97 6.21
C HIS A 211 6.94 -3.07 4.99
N TYR A 212 6.70 -2.25 3.99
CA TYR A 212 7.49 -2.18 2.76
C TYR A 212 8.36 -0.91 2.65
N GLY A 213 8.57 -0.21 3.77
CA GLY A 213 9.37 1.02 3.82
C GLY A 213 8.53 2.30 3.66
N GLY A 214 9.13 3.44 3.95
CA GLY A 214 8.47 4.75 3.83
C GLY A 214 7.53 5.10 4.98
N HIS A 215 7.70 4.57 6.20
CA HIS A 215 6.86 4.92 7.37
C HIS A 215 6.82 6.43 7.69
N ARG A 216 7.82 7.21 7.24
CA ARG A 216 7.78 8.69 7.31
C ARG A 216 6.62 9.31 6.51
N TYR A 217 6.06 8.55 5.57
CA TYR A 217 4.94 8.88 4.70
C TYR A 217 3.67 8.07 5.04
N ALA A 218 3.51 7.61 6.29
CA ALA A 218 2.38 6.77 6.70
C ALA A 218 1.01 7.32 6.27
N GLY A 219 0.04 6.41 6.16
CA GLY A 219 -0.99 6.52 5.12
C GLY A 219 -0.43 6.08 3.76
N ASN A 220 0.43 5.05 3.79
CA ASN A 220 1.04 4.50 2.58
C ASN A 220 0.12 3.45 1.97
N CYS A 221 -0.02 3.48 0.66
CA CYS A 221 -0.77 2.48 -0.10
C CYS A 221 -0.04 2.18 -1.42
N VAL A 222 0.06 0.90 -1.76
CA VAL A 222 0.43 0.46 -3.11
C VAL A 222 -0.84 0.05 -3.82
N VAL A 223 -1.07 0.54 -5.03
CA VAL A 223 -2.26 0.23 -5.82
C VAL A 223 -1.85 -0.55 -7.06
N TYR A 224 -2.47 -1.71 -7.27
CA TYR A 224 -2.34 -2.52 -8.48
C TYR A 224 -3.68 -2.63 -9.21
N PRO A 225 -3.69 -2.74 -10.55
CA PRO A 225 -2.55 -3.04 -11.44
C PRO A 225 -1.62 -1.87 -11.78
N SER A 226 -2.00 -0.62 -11.49
CA SER A 226 -1.24 0.56 -11.93
C SER A 226 0.19 0.64 -11.36
N GLY A 227 0.43 0.01 -10.21
CA GLY A 227 1.70 -0.05 -9.52
C GLY A 227 2.11 1.27 -8.88
N ASP A 228 1.16 2.19 -8.70
CA ASP A 228 1.40 3.48 -8.07
C ASP A 228 1.46 3.36 -6.54
N TRP A 229 2.40 4.09 -5.96
CA TRP A 229 2.52 4.21 -4.51
C TRP A 229 2.07 5.59 -4.07
N PHE A 230 1.25 5.60 -3.04
CA PHE A 230 0.79 6.82 -2.39
C PHE A 230 1.27 6.84 -0.94
N GLY A 231 1.37 8.04 -0.38
CA GLY A 231 1.69 8.28 1.01
C GLY A 231 0.98 9.52 1.54
N LEU A 232 1.06 9.71 2.85
CA LEU A 232 0.42 10.82 3.55
C LEU A 232 -1.10 10.88 3.36
N ILE A 233 -1.75 9.75 3.05
CA ILE A 233 -3.21 9.63 3.00
C ILE A 233 -3.73 9.49 4.44
N ASN A 234 -4.26 10.57 5.00
CA ASN A 234 -4.63 10.67 6.42
C ASN A 234 -6.05 11.21 6.64
N SER A 235 -6.88 11.25 5.61
CA SER A 235 -8.31 11.54 5.73
C SER A 235 -9.16 10.70 4.76
N PRO A 236 -10.47 10.51 5.03
CA PRO A 236 -11.38 9.82 4.12
C PRO A 236 -11.42 10.46 2.73
N GLU A 237 -11.37 11.80 2.65
CA GLU A 237 -11.41 12.55 1.39
C GLU A 237 -10.16 12.28 0.55
N GLN A 238 -8.99 12.19 1.19
CA GLN A 238 -7.74 11.86 0.51
C GLN A 238 -7.75 10.41 0.00
N ALA A 239 -8.28 9.47 0.80
CA ALA A 239 -8.40 8.07 0.39
C ALA A 239 -9.36 7.92 -0.81
N ALA A 240 -10.51 8.61 -0.77
CA ALA A 240 -11.47 8.64 -1.86
C ALA A 240 -10.89 9.29 -3.12
N ALA A 241 -10.15 10.40 -2.98
CA ALA A 241 -9.48 11.03 -4.11
C ALA A 241 -8.44 10.08 -4.73
N MET A 242 -7.65 9.37 -3.92
CA MET A 242 -6.66 8.40 -4.37
C MET A 242 -7.30 7.27 -5.17
N ALA A 243 -8.33 6.62 -4.62
CA ALA A 243 -9.02 5.54 -5.31
C ALA A 243 -9.59 6.00 -6.67
N ARG A 244 -10.26 7.16 -6.70
CA ARG A 244 -10.81 7.74 -7.94
C ARG A 244 -9.73 8.11 -8.96
N ALA A 245 -8.64 8.71 -8.52
CA ALA A 245 -7.55 9.09 -9.41
C ALA A 245 -6.94 7.87 -10.12
N VAL A 246 -6.82 6.74 -9.43
CA VAL A 246 -6.33 5.49 -10.06
C VAL A 246 -7.38 4.88 -10.98
N LEU A 247 -8.66 4.84 -10.57
CA LEU A 247 -9.77 4.36 -11.40
C LEU A 247 -9.94 5.16 -12.69
N ASP A 248 -9.72 6.48 -12.63
CA ASP A 248 -9.73 7.39 -13.78
C ASP A 248 -8.44 7.32 -14.63
N GLU A 249 -7.53 6.37 -14.32
CA GLU A 249 -6.21 6.21 -14.92
C GLU A 249 -5.33 7.48 -14.86
N GLN A 250 -5.57 8.33 -13.86
CA GLN A 250 -4.91 9.62 -13.66
C GLN A 250 -4.33 9.79 -12.25
N PRO A 251 -3.48 8.85 -11.79
CA PRO A 251 -2.92 8.84 -10.43
C PRO A 251 -2.10 10.10 -10.11
N LEU A 252 -1.45 10.69 -11.12
CA LEU A 252 -0.64 11.92 -10.98
C LEU A 252 -1.48 13.17 -10.67
N ARG A 253 -2.83 13.09 -10.74
CA ARG A 253 -3.70 14.15 -10.24
C ARG A 253 -3.46 14.46 -8.75
N LEU A 254 -2.95 13.47 -8.01
CA LEU A 254 -2.56 13.56 -6.59
C LEU A 254 -1.04 13.64 -6.41
N ALA A 255 -0.36 14.47 -7.20
CA ALA A 255 1.09 14.67 -7.14
C ALA A 255 1.64 14.82 -5.71
N GLN A 256 0.93 15.53 -4.82
CA GLN A 256 1.35 15.75 -3.43
C GLN A 256 1.30 14.49 -2.54
N HIS A 257 0.63 13.43 -2.98
CA HIS A 257 0.53 12.14 -2.30
C HIS A 257 1.24 11.02 -3.06
N TRP A 258 1.51 11.21 -4.34
CA TRP A 258 2.15 10.21 -5.19
C TRP A 258 3.65 10.11 -4.89
N ARG A 259 4.11 8.90 -4.61
CA ARG A 259 5.49 8.61 -4.22
C ARG A 259 6.37 8.17 -5.38
N GLY A 260 5.78 7.46 -6.33
CA GLY A 260 6.47 6.71 -7.38
C GLY A 260 5.63 5.57 -7.92
N ARG A 261 6.16 4.86 -8.91
CA ARG A 261 5.52 3.69 -9.54
C ARG A 261 6.52 2.53 -9.65
N VAL A 262 6.02 1.30 -9.59
CA VAL A 262 6.80 0.09 -9.93
C VAL A 262 7.42 0.23 -11.33
N LEU A 263 8.54 -0.46 -11.60
CA LEU A 263 9.24 -0.41 -12.90
C LEU A 263 9.75 0.97 -13.32
N THR A 264 9.83 1.94 -12.40
CA THR A 264 10.38 3.27 -12.69
C THR A 264 11.47 3.62 -11.68
N THR A 265 12.57 4.18 -12.20
CA THR A 265 13.66 4.76 -11.44
C THR A 265 13.22 6.07 -10.79
N LYS A 266 14.02 6.58 -9.84
CA LYS A 266 13.73 7.85 -9.18
C LYS A 266 13.64 9.01 -10.19
N GLU A 267 14.54 9.03 -11.16
CA GLU A 267 14.63 10.06 -12.20
C GLU A 267 13.39 10.03 -13.08
N GLU A 268 12.94 8.84 -13.50
CA GLU A 268 11.70 8.65 -14.26
C GLU A 268 10.48 9.09 -13.44
N GLN A 269 10.41 8.70 -12.16
CA GLN A 269 9.31 9.10 -11.27
C GLN A 269 9.19 10.63 -11.17
N ILE A 270 10.32 11.33 -11.03
CA ILE A 270 10.34 12.79 -10.99
C ILE A 270 9.96 13.39 -12.35
N SER A 271 10.41 12.80 -13.46
CA SER A 271 10.04 13.25 -14.81
C SER A 271 8.54 13.17 -15.04
N MET A 272 7.92 12.04 -14.68
CA MET A 272 6.48 11.81 -14.85
C MET A 272 5.63 12.90 -14.18
N LEU A 273 6.03 13.39 -13.00
CA LEU A 273 5.32 14.47 -12.33
C LEU A 273 5.47 15.81 -13.05
N LYS A 274 6.67 16.14 -13.54
CA LYS A 274 6.90 17.37 -14.29
C LYS A 274 6.06 17.39 -15.56
N ASP A 275 6.06 16.28 -16.30
CA ASP A 275 5.29 16.16 -17.54
C ASP A 275 3.78 16.31 -17.25
N ALA A 276 3.29 15.73 -16.15
CA ALA A 276 1.90 15.88 -15.72
C ALA A 276 1.52 17.30 -15.27
N GLU A 277 2.46 18.06 -14.71
CA GLU A 277 2.26 19.48 -14.35
C GLU A 277 2.23 20.38 -15.59
N GLU A 278 3.04 20.09 -16.60
CA GLU A 278 3.09 20.85 -17.85
C GLU A 278 1.87 20.62 -18.74
N THR A 279 1.18 19.48 -18.58
CA THR A 279 -0.01 19.11 -19.37
C THR A 279 -1.33 19.53 -18.71
N ARG A 280 -1.30 20.21 -17.56
CA ARG A 280 -2.47 20.71 -16.81
C ARG A 280 -2.87 22.12 -17.21
#